data_AF-A0A7S2CWA2-F1
#
_entry.id   AF-A0A7S2CWA2-F1
#
_cell.length_a   1.000
_cell.length_b   1.000
_cell.length_c   1.000
_cell.angle_alpha   90.00
_cell.angle_beta   90.00
_cell.angle_gamma   90.00
#
_symmetry.space_group_name_H-M   'P 1'
#
loop_
_entity.id
_entity.type
_entity.pdbx_description
1 polymer ?
#
loop_
_entity_poly.entity_id
_entity_poly.type
_entity_poly.pdbx_seq_one_letter_code
_entity_poly.pdbx_strand_id
1 'polypeptide(L)'
;RREGGCRPHGGEGTFVDLVEPASCIGYSKLSVMLDAVEKPYRFHRLPSRPEHFDGGAMEVCLVCYEEGKLVGYPGLEQIKALPSFHSVEIKTKPGDSICKTIDFMTTPGSVMLVHESGAQVEEDAEFIHALEEEGKLYNIIRPVRIMSF
;
A
#
# COMPACT_ATOMS: atom_id res chain seq x y z
N ARG A 1 -23.43 -7.29 5.03
CA ARG A 1 -23.06 -8.64 4.53
C ARG A 1 -21.56 -8.58 4.26
N ARG A 2 -20.72 -9.26 5.05
CA ARG A 2 -19.27 -9.33 4.75
C ARG A 2 -19.08 -10.39 3.67
N GLU A 3 -18.27 -10.08 2.66
CA GLU A 3 -17.89 -11.05 1.63
C GLU A 3 -16.72 -11.91 2.15
N GLY A 4 -16.79 -13.23 1.95
CA GLY A 4 -15.71 -14.16 2.25
C GLY A 4 -15.25 -14.83 0.97
N GLY A 5 -14.03 -14.56 0.53
CA GLY A 5 -13.47 -15.15 -0.68
C GLY A 5 -12.64 -16.41 -0.37
N CYS A 6 -12.85 -17.50 -1.14
CA CYS A 6 -12.02 -18.71 -1.04
C CYS A 6 -10.71 -18.65 -1.86
N ARG A 7 -10.26 -17.45 -2.26
CA ARG A 7 -9.02 -17.20 -3.03
C ARG A 7 -7.94 -16.53 -2.16
N PRO A 8 -6.68 -16.44 -2.60
CA PRO A 8 -5.74 -15.45 -2.06
C PRO A 8 -6.29 -14.03 -2.23
N HIS A 9 -5.88 -13.11 -1.35
CA HIS A 9 -6.22 -11.69 -1.49
C HIS A 9 -5.74 -11.14 -2.84
N GLY A 10 -6.44 -10.11 -3.35
CA GLY A 10 -6.08 -9.42 -4.60
C GLY A 10 -4.82 -8.56 -4.45
N GLY A 11 -4.55 -7.68 -5.44
CA GLY A 11 -3.40 -6.78 -5.41
C GLY A 11 -2.10 -7.41 -5.95
N GLU A 12 -2.19 -8.29 -6.94
CA GLU A 12 -1.01 -8.87 -7.62
C GLU A 12 0.00 -9.60 -6.70
N GLY A 13 -0.42 -9.97 -5.49
CA GLY A 13 0.44 -10.65 -4.51
C GLY A 13 1.01 -9.74 -3.42
N THR A 14 0.72 -8.42 -3.43
CA THR A 14 1.13 -7.49 -2.35
C THR A 14 0.72 -7.98 -0.97
N PHE A 15 -0.39 -8.71 -0.87
CA PHE A 15 -0.84 -9.30 0.38
C PHE A 15 0.17 -10.30 0.98
N VAL A 16 0.94 -11.02 0.16
CA VAL A 16 1.98 -11.95 0.64
C VAL A 16 3.05 -11.16 1.39
N ASP A 17 3.54 -10.09 0.77
CA ASP A 17 4.58 -9.21 1.33
C ASP A 17 4.10 -8.48 2.60
N LEU A 18 2.79 -8.27 2.74
CA LEU A 18 2.21 -7.66 3.94
C LEU A 18 2.03 -8.64 5.11
N VAL A 19 1.76 -9.93 4.87
CA VAL A 19 1.43 -10.89 5.95
C VAL A 19 2.54 -11.86 6.33
N GLU A 20 3.46 -12.15 5.40
CA GLU A 20 4.58 -13.05 5.64
C GLU A 20 5.70 -12.48 6.52
N PRO A 21 5.91 -11.15 6.67
CA PRO A 21 6.78 -10.63 7.71
C PRO A 21 6.37 -11.14 9.09
N ALA A 22 7.36 -11.52 9.90
CA ALA A 22 7.14 -12.05 11.25
C ALA A 22 6.54 -11.00 12.20
N SER A 23 6.71 -9.72 11.90
CA SER A 23 6.03 -8.61 12.58
C SER A 23 4.51 -8.62 12.38
N CYS A 24 4.00 -9.42 11.44
CA CYS A 24 2.60 -9.61 11.17
C CYS A 24 2.15 -11.04 11.53
N ILE A 25 1.88 -11.90 10.53
CA ILE A 25 1.39 -13.26 10.75
C ILE A 25 2.51 -14.30 10.54
N GLY A 26 3.50 -13.99 9.71
CA GLY A 26 4.62 -14.89 9.40
C GLY A 26 4.31 -15.94 8.34
N TYR A 27 3.08 -15.99 7.83
CA TYR A 27 2.65 -16.91 6.77
C TYR A 27 1.42 -16.39 6.03
N SER A 28 1.28 -16.80 4.77
CA SER A 28 0.16 -16.46 3.90
C SER A 28 -0.64 -17.71 3.52
N LYS A 29 -1.83 -17.52 2.97
CA LYS A 29 -2.61 -18.62 2.41
C LYS A 29 -1.85 -19.39 1.33
N LEU A 30 -0.96 -18.71 0.59
CA LEU A 30 -0.13 -19.34 -0.44
C LEU A 30 0.94 -20.24 0.17
N SER A 31 1.74 -19.73 1.11
CA SER A 31 2.79 -20.51 1.76
C SER A 31 2.23 -21.68 2.57
N VAL A 32 1.07 -21.51 3.21
CA VAL A 32 0.36 -22.61 3.89
C VAL A 32 -0.13 -23.69 2.91
N MET A 33 -0.61 -23.31 1.71
CA MET A 33 -1.00 -24.28 0.68
C MET A 33 0.21 -25.05 0.13
N LEU A 34 1.35 -24.39 -0.06
CA LEU A 34 2.60 -25.05 -0.45
C LEU A 34 3.07 -26.02 0.64
N ASP A 35 3.05 -25.60 1.90
CA ASP A 35 3.38 -26.46 3.04
C ASP A 35 2.44 -27.68 3.12
N ALA A 36 1.16 -27.55 2.80
CA ALA A 36 0.22 -28.67 2.79
C ALA A 36 0.58 -29.77 1.77
N VAL A 37 1.23 -29.40 0.66
CA VAL A 37 1.65 -30.34 -0.40
C VAL A 37 3.07 -30.85 -0.15
N GLU A 38 4.03 -29.96 0.11
CA GLU A 38 5.45 -30.31 0.17
C GLU A 38 5.91 -30.74 1.55
N LYS A 39 5.35 -30.13 2.60
CA LYS A 39 5.78 -30.32 4.00
C LYS A 39 4.57 -30.44 4.93
N PRO A 40 3.72 -31.48 4.78
CA PRO A 40 2.42 -31.52 5.47
C PRO A 40 2.54 -31.37 7.00
N TYR A 41 3.64 -31.80 7.60
CA TYR A 41 3.88 -31.63 9.03
C TYR A 41 3.88 -30.16 9.50
N ARG A 42 4.26 -29.20 8.65
CA ARG A 42 4.20 -27.75 8.95
C ARG A 42 2.76 -27.27 9.00
N PHE A 43 1.96 -27.68 8.02
CA PHE A 43 0.52 -27.39 7.97
C PHE A 43 -0.21 -27.90 9.22
N HIS A 44 0.04 -29.15 9.64
CA HIS A 44 -0.62 -29.73 10.81
C HIS A 44 -0.20 -29.11 12.15
N ARG A 45 0.90 -28.36 12.19
CA ARG A 45 1.37 -27.63 13.38
C ARG A 45 0.81 -26.21 13.48
N LEU A 46 0.13 -25.72 12.45
CA LEU A 46 -0.47 -24.39 12.49
C LEU A 46 -1.58 -24.36 13.54
N PRO A 47 -1.68 -23.28 14.34
CA PRO A 47 -2.79 -23.12 15.26
C PRO A 47 -4.10 -22.93 14.47
N SER A 48 -5.24 -23.24 15.09
CA SER A 48 -6.56 -23.09 14.43
C SER A 48 -6.89 -21.64 14.06
N ARG A 49 -6.20 -20.68 14.70
CA ARG A 49 -6.22 -19.24 14.42
C ARG A 49 -4.84 -18.66 14.79
N PRO A 50 -4.37 -17.58 14.16
CA PRO A 50 -3.18 -16.86 14.63
C PRO A 50 -3.32 -16.53 16.12
N GLU A 51 -2.31 -16.85 16.93
CA GLU A 51 -2.40 -16.76 18.39
C GLU A 51 -2.20 -15.33 18.90
N HIS A 52 -1.30 -14.56 18.27
CA HIS A 52 -0.99 -13.16 18.62
C HIS A 52 -0.75 -12.35 17.35
N PHE A 53 -1.27 -11.12 17.32
CA PHE A 53 -1.07 -10.15 16.25
C PHE A 53 -1.15 -8.75 16.86
N ASP A 54 0.01 -8.22 17.25
CA ASP A 54 0.14 -6.86 17.81
C ASP A 54 0.69 -5.85 16.78
N GLY A 55 1.22 -6.36 15.66
CA GLY A 55 1.70 -5.56 14.54
C GLY A 55 0.60 -5.04 13.62
N GLY A 56 1.03 -4.36 12.56
CA GLY A 56 0.14 -3.79 11.55
C GLY A 56 0.72 -3.97 10.15
N ALA A 57 -0.18 -4.16 9.19
CA ALA A 57 0.11 -4.08 7.78
C ALA A 57 -1.02 -3.34 7.07
N MET A 58 -0.67 -2.39 6.19
CA MET A 58 -1.63 -1.56 5.48
C MET A 58 -1.15 -1.25 4.07
N GLU A 59 -2.07 -1.31 3.10
CA GLU A 59 -1.86 -0.71 1.79
C GLU A 59 -2.53 0.67 1.77
N VAL A 60 -1.73 1.72 1.59
CA VAL A 60 -2.20 3.10 1.45
C VAL A 60 -2.26 3.44 -0.03
N CYS A 61 -3.47 3.54 -0.59
CA CYS A 61 -3.66 4.03 -1.96
C CYS A 61 -3.39 5.53 -2.00
N LEU A 62 -2.51 5.96 -2.90
CA LEU A 62 -2.13 7.36 -3.01
C LEU A 62 -3.27 8.20 -3.60
N VAL A 63 -3.47 9.40 -3.08
CA VAL A 63 -4.52 10.34 -3.48
C VAL A 63 -3.89 11.60 -4.07
N CYS A 64 -4.25 11.94 -5.31
CA CYS A 64 -3.90 13.21 -5.93
C CYS A 64 -5.11 14.14 -5.94
N TYR A 65 -4.97 15.36 -5.40
CA TYR A 65 -6.02 16.38 -5.39
C TYR A 65 -5.95 17.35 -6.58
N GLU A 66 -4.93 17.20 -7.42
CA GLU A 66 -4.64 18.08 -8.55
C GLU A 66 -4.69 17.34 -9.90
N GLU A 67 -4.68 18.11 -10.98
CA GLU A 67 -4.58 17.61 -12.34
C GLU A 67 -3.48 18.35 -13.11
N GLY A 68 -2.78 17.65 -14.00
CA GLY A 68 -1.76 18.24 -14.84
C GLY A 68 -0.73 17.22 -15.31
N LYS A 69 0.48 17.70 -15.59
CA LYS A 69 1.61 16.84 -15.95
C LYS A 69 2.49 16.59 -14.74
N LEU A 70 2.65 15.31 -14.38
CA LEU A 70 3.50 14.93 -13.25
C LEU A 70 4.97 15.16 -13.60
N VAL A 71 5.68 15.88 -12.75
CA VAL A 71 7.13 16.12 -12.87
C VAL A 71 7.92 15.20 -11.95
N GLY A 72 7.36 14.85 -10.80
CA GLY A 72 8.04 13.99 -9.82
C GLY A 72 7.28 13.86 -8.51
N TYR A 73 7.87 13.08 -7.62
CA TYR A 73 7.34 12.79 -6.27
C TYR A 73 8.30 13.30 -5.19
N PRO A 74 8.36 14.62 -4.93
CA PRO A 74 9.30 15.17 -3.95
C PRO A 74 9.09 14.61 -2.53
N GLY A 75 7.85 14.30 -2.14
CA GLY A 75 7.54 13.71 -0.83
C GLY A 75 7.85 12.21 -0.71
N LEU A 76 8.15 11.50 -1.80
CA LEU A 76 8.31 10.05 -1.77
C LEU A 76 9.54 9.61 -0.96
N GLU A 77 10.61 10.41 -0.94
CA GLU A 77 11.79 10.09 -0.13
C GLU A 77 11.49 10.20 1.38
N GLN A 78 10.56 11.06 1.79
CA GLN A 78 10.09 11.12 3.17
C GLN A 78 9.28 9.87 3.52
N ILE A 79 8.43 9.42 2.60
CA ILE A 79 7.65 8.18 2.77
C ILE A 79 8.56 6.95 2.90
N LYS A 80 9.59 6.84 2.06
CA LYS A 80 10.55 5.73 2.11
C LYS A 80 11.38 5.69 3.40
N ALA A 81 11.45 6.80 4.12
CA ALA A 81 12.17 6.91 5.38
C ALA A 81 11.29 6.60 6.61
N LEU A 82 9.99 6.32 6.41
CA LEU A 82 9.08 6.01 7.50
C LEU A 82 9.42 4.67 8.16
N PRO A 83 9.25 4.55 9.49
CA PRO A 83 9.54 3.32 10.22
C PRO A 83 8.79 2.09 9.69
N SER A 84 7.53 2.26 9.25
CA SER A 84 6.72 1.18 8.71
C SER A 84 6.85 0.99 7.20
N PHE A 85 7.69 1.74 6.50
CA PHE A 85 7.80 1.61 5.04
C PHE A 85 8.28 0.21 4.63
N HIS A 86 7.48 -0.48 3.83
CA HIS A 86 7.84 -1.78 3.28
C HIS A 86 8.18 -1.69 1.78
N SER A 87 7.25 -1.16 0.97
CA SER A 87 7.45 -1.02 -0.47
C SER A 87 6.47 0.00 -1.07
N VAL A 88 6.67 0.34 -2.35
CA VAL A 88 5.78 1.25 -3.09
C VAL A 88 5.57 0.74 -4.51
N GLU A 89 4.33 0.79 -4.97
CA GLU A 89 3.94 0.55 -6.36
C GLU A 89 3.56 1.89 -7.00
N ILE A 90 4.26 2.29 -8.06
CA ILE A 90 3.97 3.52 -8.80
C ILE A 90 3.36 3.20 -10.16
N LYS A 91 2.14 3.67 -10.39
CA LYS A 91 1.38 3.51 -11.64
C LYS A 91 1.59 4.70 -12.58
N THR A 92 1.56 5.92 -12.04
CA THR A 92 1.77 7.16 -12.81
C THR A 92 3.23 7.60 -12.72
N LYS A 93 3.93 7.75 -13.85
CA LYS A 93 5.36 8.08 -13.86
C LYS A 93 5.58 9.57 -14.18
N PRO A 94 6.71 10.16 -13.76
CA PRO A 94 7.11 11.49 -14.23
C PRO A 94 7.06 11.58 -15.75
N GLY A 95 6.38 12.60 -16.26
CA GLY A 95 6.07 12.77 -17.68
C GLY A 95 4.64 12.42 -18.06
N ASP A 96 3.96 11.58 -17.27
CA ASP A 96 2.57 11.20 -17.50
C ASP A 96 1.60 12.32 -17.11
N SER A 97 0.38 12.24 -17.62
CA SER A 97 -0.73 13.05 -17.12
C SER A 97 -1.25 12.43 -15.83
N ILE A 98 -1.40 13.26 -14.79
CA ILE A 98 -1.99 12.90 -13.52
C ILE A 98 -3.32 13.65 -13.36
N CYS A 99 -4.32 12.97 -12.82
CA CYS A 99 -5.64 13.52 -12.58
C CYS A 99 -6.00 13.43 -11.10
N LYS A 100 -7.10 14.08 -10.73
CA LYS A 100 -7.66 13.96 -9.39
C LYS A 100 -8.11 12.52 -9.16
N THR A 101 -7.69 11.94 -8.04
CA THR A 101 -8.10 10.60 -7.65
C THR A 101 -9.56 10.64 -7.19
N ILE A 102 -10.41 9.90 -7.89
CA ILE A 102 -11.84 9.76 -7.60
C ILE A 102 -12.23 8.29 -7.38
N ASP A 103 -11.35 7.37 -7.74
CA ASP A 103 -11.51 5.93 -7.66
C ASP A 103 -10.15 5.23 -7.63
N PHE A 104 -10.16 3.90 -7.55
CA PHE A 104 -8.94 3.09 -7.53
C PHE A 104 -8.17 3.11 -8.86
N MET A 105 -8.79 3.45 -9.99
CA MET A 105 -8.12 3.48 -11.30
C MET A 105 -7.33 4.77 -11.50
N THR A 106 -7.77 5.84 -10.83
CA THR A 106 -7.16 7.17 -10.85
C THR A 106 -6.16 7.37 -9.71
N THR A 107 -5.83 6.32 -8.94
CA THR A 107 -4.75 6.38 -7.94
C THR A 107 -3.38 6.40 -8.63
N PRO A 108 -2.45 7.29 -8.23
CA PRO A 108 -1.11 7.33 -8.81
C PRO A 108 -0.24 6.11 -8.46
N GLY A 109 -0.61 5.38 -7.41
CA GLY A 109 0.16 4.27 -6.86
C GLY A 109 -0.33 3.86 -5.47
N SER A 110 0.36 2.93 -4.83
CA SER A 110 0.11 2.56 -3.43
C SER A 110 1.41 2.35 -2.67
N VAL A 111 1.36 2.59 -1.35
CA VAL A 111 2.47 2.37 -0.42
C VAL A 111 2.07 1.23 0.51
N MET A 112 2.96 0.25 0.64
CA MET A 112 2.81 -0.86 1.57
C MET A 112 3.54 -0.52 2.86
N LEU A 113 2.82 -0.57 3.98
CA LEU A 113 3.31 -0.33 5.32
C LEU A 113 3.24 -1.61 6.15
N VAL A 114 4.30 -1.92 6.88
CA VAL A 114 4.42 -3.07 7.78
C VAL A 114 5.25 -2.69 9.00
N HIS A 115 4.73 -2.93 10.20
CA HIS A 115 5.47 -2.71 11.45
C HIS A 115 4.99 -3.64 12.57
N GLU A 116 5.84 -3.85 13.59
CA GLU A 116 5.49 -4.65 14.79
C GLU A 116 4.49 -3.96 15.74
N SER A 117 4.17 -2.68 15.47
CA SER A 117 3.18 -1.89 16.20
C SER A 117 2.14 -1.37 15.22
N GLY A 118 0.88 -1.78 15.38
CA GLY A 118 -0.23 -1.28 14.57
C GLY A 118 -0.38 0.25 14.64
N ALA A 119 -0.12 0.85 15.80
CA ALA A 119 -0.18 2.30 15.98
C ALA A 119 0.85 3.05 15.12
N GLN A 120 2.04 2.48 14.89
CA GLN A 120 3.05 3.09 14.01
C GLN A 120 2.58 3.09 12.54
N VAL A 121 1.91 2.01 12.11
CA VAL A 121 1.36 1.93 10.75
C VAL A 121 0.26 2.96 10.54
N GLU A 122 -0.60 3.16 11.54
CA GLU A 122 -1.64 4.19 11.51
C GLU A 122 -1.03 5.60 11.46
N GLU A 123 -0.05 5.90 12.31
CA GLU A 123 0.65 7.20 12.32
C GLU A 123 1.34 7.51 10.98
N ASP A 124 2.06 6.52 10.42
CA ASP A 124 2.74 6.67 9.14
C ASP A 124 1.76 6.83 7.97
N ALA A 125 0.60 6.15 8.01
CA ALA A 125 -0.46 6.32 7.02
C ALA A 125 -1.08 7.72 7.08
N GLU A 126 -1.35 8.24 8.28
CA GLU A 126 -1.82 9.62 8.49
C GLU A 126 -0.80 10.64 7.97
N PHE A 127 0.50 10.39 8.18
CA PHE A 127 1.55 11.24 7.64
C PHE A 127 1.56 11.27 6.10
N ILE A 128 1.36 10.12 5.44
CA ILE A 128 1.25 10.05 3.97
C ILE A 128 0.06 10.90 3.50
N HIS A 129 -1.10 10.76 4.12
CA HIS A 129 -2.28 11.55 3.77
C HIS A 129 -2.08 13.05 4.00
N ALA A 130 -1.38 13.44 5.07
CA ALA A 130 -1.02 14.84 5.28
C ALA A 130 -0.14 15.40 4.14
N LEU A 131 0.85 14.64 3.64
CA LEU A 131 1.66 15.06 2.49
C LEU A 131 0.83 15.23 1.21
N GLU A 132 -0.21 14.42 1.03
CA GLU A 132 -1.14 14.51 -0.09
C GLU A 132 -1.99 15.77 -0.01
N GLU A 133 -2.62 16.02 1.15
CA GLU A 133 -3.47 17.18 1.40
C GLU A 133 -2.70 18.50 1.32
N GLU A 134 -1.46 18.53 1.81
CA GLU A 134 -0.58 19.69 1.74
C GLU A 134 0.02 19.92 0.34
N GLY A 135 -0.22 19.02 -0.61
CA GLY A 135 0.34 19.10 -1.97
C GLY A 135 1.85 18.92 -2.02
N LYS A 136 2.44 18.29 -1.00
CA LYS A 136 3.90 18.06 -0.89
C LYS A 136 4.34 16.74 -1.49
N LEU A 137 3.42 15.80 -1.70
CA LEU A 137 3.77 14.51 -2.28
C LEU A 137 4.09 14.60 -3.78
N TYR A 138 3.40 15.47 -4.53
CA TYR A 138 3.49 15.54 -6.00
C TYR A 138 4.01 16.90 -6.47
N ASN A 139 4.85 16.88 -7.50
CA ASN A 139 5.20 18.08 -8.27
C ASN A 139 4.47 18.03 -9.63
N ILE A 140 3.53 18.96 -9.87
CA ILE A 140 2.63 18.95 -11.02
C ILE A 140 2.68 20.28 -11.77
N ILE A 141 2.90 20.22 -13.08
CA ILE A 141 2.75 21.38 -13.97
C ILE A 141 1.30 21.43 -14.44
N ARG A 142 0.60 22.49 -14.04
CA ARG A 142 -0.79 22.72 -14.45
C ARG A 142 -0.85 23.27 -15.88
N PRO A 143 -1.82 22.82 -16.71
CA PRO A 143 -2.05 23.44 -18.01
C PRO A 143 -2.51 24.89 -17.83
N VAL A 144 -1.86 25.82 -18.54
CA VAL A 144 -2.26 27.24 -18.54
C VAL A 144 -3.63 27.35 -19.21
N ARG A 145 -4.67 27.72 -18.44
CA ARG A 145 -5.95 28.12 -19.04
C ARG A 145 -5.77 29.48 -19.69
N ILE A 146 -5.64 29.51 -21.02
CA ILE A 146 -5.82 30.75 -21.77
C ILE A 146 -7.32 31.07 -21.72
N MET A 147 -7.70 32.08 -20.93
CA MET A 147 -9.04 32.66 -21.01
C MET A 147 -9.17 33.35 -22.36
N SER A 148 -9.87 32.73 -23.29
CA SER A 148 -10.42 33.43 -24.46
C SER A 148 -11.52 34.37 -23.98
N PHE A 149 -11.27 35.67 -24.10
CA PHE A 149 -12.25 36.76 -23.92
C PHE A 149 -13.27 36.80 -25.07
#